data_AF-A0A6G0Q8G7-F1
#
_entry.id   AF-A0A6G0Q8G7-F1
#
_cell.length_a   1.000
_cell.length_b   1.000
_cell.length_c   1.000
_cell.angle_alpha   90.00
_cell.angle_beta   90.00
_cell.angle_gamma   90.00
#
_symmetry.space_group_name_H-M   'P 1'
#
loop_
_entity.id
_entity.type
_entity.pdbx_description
1 polymer ?
#
loop_
_entity_poly.entity_id
_entity_poly.type
_entity_poly.pdbx_seq_one_letter_code
_entity_poly.pdbx_strand_id
1 'polypeptide(L)'
;VGLEDDKFDLSVPLEELWSQALSHSNDSIIYTLSRKFQQKSPRLLDRAIKLFLRYLEGDDISDDKKALFVVIISGRIEWLKKQIRVLEKPFSWAMSVAEFPESDQIEMFLRGPEATLNTTGIVSFKDVRAASSFAAKYIGFIERERQINASFDMEASGSKSDAFVKITKTRVWYDKNQENLPLFKRELDDLMNATVETFVKILSKRTWARQK
;
A
#
# COMPACT_ATOMS: atom_id res chain seq x y z
N VAL A 1 -21.51 10.56 13.95
CA VAL A 1 -22.13 9.25 13.63
C VAL A 1 -21.22 8.59 12.62
N GLY A 2 -20.46 7.60 13.08
CA GLY A 2 -19.43 6.93 12.27
C GLY A 2 -20.10 6.10 11.18
N LEU A 3 -19.71 6.34 9.94
CA LEU A 3 -20.01 5.43 8.85
C LEU A 3 -19.01 4.29 8.93
N GLU A 4 -19.54 3.08 9.12
CA GLU A 4 -18.79 1.83 9.17
C GLU A 4 -17.87 1.71 7.94
N ASP A 5 -16.60 1.44 8.21
CA ASP A 5 -15.49 1.30 7.26
C ASP A 5 -15.71 0.20 6.19
N ASP A 6 -16.80 -0.57 6.31
CA ASP A 6 -17.10 -1.79 5.57
C ASP A 6 -18.03 -1.61 4.35
N LYS A 7 -18.47 -0.38 4.02
CA LYS A 7 -19.37 -0.14 2.87
C LYS A 7 -18.74 0.44 1.61
N PHE A 8 -17.42 0.45 1.49
CA PHE A 8 -16.80 0.69 0.19
C PHE A 8 -16.80 -0.61 -0.61
N ASP A 9 -17.93 -0.89 -1.26
CA ASP A 9 -18.06 -1.96 -2.23
C ASP A 9 -17.03 -1.73 -3.36
N LEU A 10 -16.05 -2.63 -3.43
CA LEU A 10 -14.94 -2.59 -4.38
C LEU A 10 -15.40 -2.87 -5.84
N SER A 11 -16.70 -3.06 -6.07
CA SER A 11 -17.33 -3.11 -7.39
C SER A 11 -17.45 -1.74 -8.07
N VAL A 12 -17.33 -0.65 -7.30
CA VAL A 12 -17.44 0.72 -7.81
C VAL A 12 -16.09 1.20 -8.36
N PRO A 13 -16.03 1.76 -9.60
CA PRO A 13 -14.80 2.33 -10.14
C PRO A 13 -14.17 3.34 -9.17
N LEU A 14 -12.86 3.23 -8.96
CA LEU A 14 -12.11 4.08 -8.03
C LEU A 14 -12.39 5.59 -8.24
N GLU A 15 -12.62 6.00 -9.49
CA GLU A 15 -13.01 7.37 -9.86
C GLU A 15 -14.33 7.85 -9.22
N GLU A 16 -15.31 6.96 -9.12
CA GLU A 16 -16.63 7.26 -8.58
C GLU A 16 -16.61 7.26 -7.04
N LEU A 17 -15.73 6.46 -6.43
CA LEU A 17 -15.43 6.57 -5.01
C LEU A 17 -14.75 7.89 -4.66
N TRP A 18 -13.82 8.35 -5.50
CA TRP A 18 -13.18 9.65 -5.33
C TRP A 18 -14.15 10.81 -5.58
N SER A 19 -14.99 10.74 -6.62
CA SER A 19 -15.97 11.81 -6.87
C SER A 19 -16.94 11.96 -5.70
N GLN A 20 -17.40 10.85 -5.12
CA GLN A 20 -18.27 10.84 -3.94
C GLN A 20 -17.55 11.33 -2.67
N ALA A 21 -16.30 10.90 -2.43
CA ALA A 21 -15.52 11.39 -1.29
C ALA A 21 -15.29 12.91 -1.36
N LEU A 22 -15.06 13.43 -2.57
CA LEU A 22 -14.83 14.85 -2.84
C LEU A 22 -16.11 15.68 -2.81
N SER A 23 -17.27 15.11 -3.15
CA SER A 23 -18.56 15.81 -3.07
C SER A 23 -19.04 15.95 -1.63
N HIS A 24 -18.70 15.02 -0.74
CA HIS A 24 -19.19 14.98 0.64
C HIS A 24 -18.18 15.50 1.69
N SER A 25 -16.97 15.92 1.30
CA SER A 25 -15.94 16.52 2.16
C SER A 25 -15.74 15.79 3.49
N ASN A 26 -15.71 14.45 3.48
CA ASN A 26 -15.51 13.67 4.69
C ASN A 26 -14.02 13.33 4.86
N ASP A 27 -13.34 14.02 5.77
CA ASP A 27 -11.90 13.87 6.01
C ASP A 27 -11.48 12.43 6.34
N SER A 28 -12.33 11.65 7.03
CA SER A 28 -12.00 10.25 7.34
C SER A 28 -12.01 9.36 6.10
N ILE A 29 -12.98 9.59 5.20
CA ILE A 29 -13.06 8.87 3.92
C ILE A 29 -11.84 9.21 3.06
N ILE A 30 -11.44 10.48 3.03
CA ILE A 30 -10.31 10.90 2.21
C ILE A 30 -8.99 10.36 2.76
N TYR A 31 -8.81 10.33 4.08
CA TYR A 31 -7.67 9.68 4.72
C TYR A 31 -7.59 8.18 4.41
N THR A 32 -8.71 7.46 4.56
CA THR A 32 -8.80 6.03 4.25
C THR A 32 -8.52 5.75 2.77
N LEU A 33 -9.09 6.54 1.86
CA LEU A 33 -8.83 6.42 0.43
C LEU A 33 -7.37 6.72 0.09
N SER A 34 -6.73 7.70 0.76
CA SER A 34 -5.31 8.02 0.59
C SER A 34 -4.41 6.84 0.97
N ARG A 35 -4.68 6.20 2.11
CA ARG A 35 -3.94 5.00 2.55
C ARG A 35 -4.12 3.83 1.59
N LYS A 36 -5.36 3.58 1.14
CA LYS A 36 -5.66 2.54 0.14
C LYS A 36 -5.01 2.84 -1.21
N PHE A 37 -4.94 4.12 -1.60
CA PHE A 37 -4.31 4.58 -2.83
C PHE A 37 -2.81 4.30 -2.84
N GLN A 38 -2.12 4.53 -1.72
CA GLN A 38 -0.71 4.19 -1.57
C GLN A 38 -0.45 2.69 -1.77
N GLN A 39 -1.36 1.83 -1.34
CA GLN A 39 -1.20 0.37 -1.36
C GLN A 39 -1.66 -0.31 -2.67
N LYS A 40 -2.27 0.43 -3.61
CA LYS A 40 -2.78 -0.14 -4.87
C LYS A 40 -1.69 -0.26 -5.95
N SER A 41 -1.93 -1.22 -6.86
CA SER A 41 -1.07 -1.45 -8.02
C SER A 41 -1.00 -0.23 -8.94
N PRO A 42 0.17 0.11 -9.52
CA PRO A 42 0.36 1.20 -10.50
C PRO A 42 -0.68 1.22 -11.61
N ARG A 43 -1.03 0.03 -12.13
CA ARG A 43 -1.94 -0.13 -13.25
C ARG A 43 -3.35 0.40 -12.96
N LEU A 44 -3.74 0.43 -11.68
CA LEU A 44 -5.07 0.87 -11.24
C LEU A 44 -5.12 2.37 -10.89
N LEU A 45 -3.97 3.03 -10.80
CA LEU A 45 -3.87 4.38 -10.22
C LEU A 45 -3.68 5.49 -11.25
N ASP A 46 -3.15 5.18 -12.44
CA ASP A 46 -2.95 6.16 -13.52
C ASP A 46 -4.21 6.99 -13.82
N ARG A 47 -5.38 6.33 -13.82
CA ARG A 47 -6.65 6.98 -14.12
C ARG A 47 -7.09 7.95 -13.00
N ALA A 48 -6.91 7.56 -11.75
CA ALA A 48 -7.24 8.40 -10.60
C ALA A 48 -6.23 9.56 -10.42
N ILE A 49 -4.95 9.35 -10.75
CA ILE A 49 -3.94 10.42 -10.82
C ILE A 49 -4.36 11.49 -11.84
N LYS A 50 -4.73 11.08 -13.06
CA LYS A 50 -5.22 11.99 -14.11
C LYS A 50 -6.49 12.74 -13.69
N LEU A 51 -7.34 12.12 -12.87
CA LEU A 51 -8.51 12.77 -12.28
C LEU A 51 -8.08 13.87 -11.29
N PHE A 52 -7.17 13.57 -10.38
CA PHE A 52 -6.67 14.54 -9.40
C PHE A 52 -5.95 15.73 -10.02
N LEU A 53 -5.12 15.49 -11.04
CA LEU A 53 -4.42 16.55 -11.76
C LEU A 53 -5.40 17.50 -12.46
N ARG A 54 -6.47 16.97 -13.06
CA ARG A 54 -7.55 17.79 -13.65
C ARG A 54 -8.27 18.62 -12.59
N TYR A 55 -8.53 18.05 -11.41
CA TYR A 55 -9.16 18.79 -10.32
C TYR A 55 -8.28 19.92 -9.79
N LEU A 56 -6.95 19.75 -9.75
CA LEU A 56 -6.02 20.80 -9.34
C LEU A 56 -6.01 22.01 -10.28
N GLU A 57 -6.27 21.80 -11.59
CA GLU A 57 -6.32 22.88 -12.59
C GLU A 57 -7.65 23.68 -12.57
N GLY A 58 -8.69 23.12 -11.93
CA GLY A 58 -10.03 23.69 -11.86
C GLY A 58 -10.15 24.83 -10.87
N ASP A 59 -10.86 25.90 -11.28
CA ASP A 59 -11.08 27.08 -10.44
C ASP A 59 -12.24 26.88 -9.43
N ASP A 60 -13.12 25.90 -9.66
CA ASP A 60 -14.32 25.62 -8.84
C ASP A 60 -14.05 24.82 -7.54
N ILE A 61 -12.80 24.43 -7.29
CA ILE A 61 -12.43 23.63 -6.12
C ILE A 61 -11.78 24.50 -5.06
N SER A 62 -12.23 24.34 -3.81
CA SER A 62 -11.67 25.04 -2.65
C SER A 62 -10.18 24.72 -2.45
N ASP A 63 -9.46 25.68 -1.88
CA ASP A 63 -8.03 25.53 -1.60
C ASP A 63 -7.73 24.35 -0.67
N ASP A 64 -8.62 24.04 0.28
CA ASP A 64 -8.48 22.87 1.17
C ASP A 64 -8.48 21.54 0.40
N LYS A 65 -9.39 21.40 -0.58
CA LYS A 65 -9.46 20.21 -1.43
C LYS A 65 -8.24 20.12 -2.34
N LYS A 66 -7.75 21.26 -2.85
CA LYS A 66 -6.49 21.32 -3.61
C LYS A 66 -5.30 20.88 -2.75
N ALA A 67 -5.20 21.36 -1.52
CA ALA A 67 -4.15 20.96 -0.57
C ALA A 67 -4.18 19.46 -0.30
N LEU A 68 -5.37 18.87 -0.17
CA LEU A 68 -5.54 17.45 0.06
C LEU A 68 -5.06 16.59 -1.13
N PHE A 69 -5.34 16.99 -2.37
CA PHE A 69 -4.79 16.32 -3.55
C PHE A 69 -3.27 16.39 -3.60
N VAL A 70 -2.68 17.53 -3.23
CA VAL A 70 -1.22 17.67 -3.14
C VAL A 70 -0.64 16.68 -2.13
N VAL A 71 -1.29 16.49 -0.98
CA VAL A 71 -0.87 15.49 0.02
C VAL A 71 -0.96 14.06 -0.55
N ILE A 72 -2.05 13.71 -1.22
CA ILE A 72 -2.25 12.38 -1.83
C ILE A 72 -1.17 12.08 -2.87
N ILE A 73 -0.97 13.01 -3.81
CA ILE A 73 0.03 12.89 -4.88
C ILE A 73 1.44 12.79 -4.30
N SER A 74 1.78 13.65 -3.34
CA SER A 74 3.09 13.64 -2.68
C SER A 74 3.34 12.32 -1.95
N GLY A 75 2.33 11.82 -1.21
CA GLY A 75 2.42 10.53 -0.52
C GLY A 75 2.62 9.36 -1.50
N ARG A 76 1.98 9.38 -2.67
CA ARG A 76 2.21 8.37 -3.72
C ARG A 76 3.62 8.46 -4.30
N ILE A 77 4.12 9.66 -4.59
CA ILE A 77 5.49 9.88 -5.08
C ILE A 77 6.52 9.34 -4.07
N GLU A 78 6.35 9.64 -2.79
CA GLU A 78 7.24 9.12 -1.74
C GLU A 78 7.19 7.60 -1.63
N TRP A 79 5.99 7.02 -1.69
CA TRP A 79 5.82 5.57 -1.69
C TRP A 79 6.50 4.93 -2.90
N LEU A 80 6.33 5.48 -4.11
CA LEU A 80 6.98 4.99 -5.33
C LEU A 80 8.50 5.02 -5.22
N LYS A 81 9.07 6.13 -4.74
CA LYS A 81 10.52 6.25 -4.50
C LYS A 81 11.03 5.18 -3.53
N LYS A 82 10.29 4.90 -2.45
CA LYS A 82 10.62 3.85 -1.49
C LYS A 82 10.58 2.46 -2.14
N GLN A 83 9.53 2.14 -2.90
CA GLN A 83 9.42 0.85 -3.58
C GLN A 83 10.53 0.64 -4.62
N ILE A 84 10.77 1.64 -5.49
CA ILE A 84 11.83 1.58 -6.51
C ILE A 84 13.19 1.34 -5.84
N ARG A 85 13.54 2.10 -4.80
CA ARG A 85 14.81 1.93 -4.09
C ARG A 85 14.99 0.53 -3.49
N VAL A 86 13.91 -0.11 -3.05
CA VAL A 86 13.95 -1.49 -2.54
C VAL A 86 14.16 -2.47 -3.68
N LEU A 87 13.43 -2.30 -4.80
CA LEU A 87 13.43 -3.23 -5.93
C LEU A 87 14.65 -3.08 -6.85
N GLU A 88 15.35 -1.95 -6.84
CA GLU A 88 16.62 -1.82 -7.57
C GLU A 88 17.76 -2.61 -6.95
N LYS A 89 17.62 -3.01 -5.69
CA LYS A 89 18.61 -3.86 -5.03
C LYS A 89 18.48 -5.29 -5.54
N PRO A 90 19.59 -6.03 -5.66
CA PRO A 90 19.55 -7.48 -5.85
C PRO A 90 18.71 -8.15 -4.77
N PHE A 91 18.15 -9.31 -5.11
CA PHE A 91 17.32 -10.08 -4.20
C PHE A 91 17.97 -10.27 -2.82
N SER A 92 17.16 -10.06 -1.79
CA SER A 92 17.47 -10.33 -0.39
C SER A 92 16.21 -10.93 0.26
N TRP A 93 16.41 -11.76 1.28
CA TRP A 93 15.32 -12.24 2.12
C TRP A 93 14.70 -11.14 3.01
N ALA A 94 15.34 -9.97 3.11
CA ALA A 94 14.80 -8.84 3.85
C ALA A 94 13.61 -8.20 3.12
N MET A 95 12.42 -8.33 3.70
CA MET A 95 11.21 -7.64 3.25
C MET A 95 11.04 -6.38 4.09
N SER A 96 11.82 -5.32 3.79
CA SER A 96 12.01 -4.17 4.68
C SER A 96 10.74 -3.40 5.05
N VAL A 97 9.67 -3.55 4.26
CA VAL A 97 8.36 -2.91 4.47
C VAL A 97 7.26 -3.91 4.83
N ALA A 98 7.63 -5.16 5.17
CA ALA A 98 6.68 -6.15 5.67
C ALA A 98 6.02 -5.68 6.96
N GLU A 99 4.73 -5.98 7.11
CA GLU A 99 3.95 -5.72 8.32
C GLU A 99 3.38 -7.05 8.82
N PHE A 100 3.42 -7.29 10.14
CA PHE A 100 2.81 -8.45 10.78
C PHE A 100 2.12 -8.02 12.08
N PRO A 101 0.85 -7.56 12.00
CA PRO A 101 0.17 -6.90 13.11
C PRO A 101 0.04 -7.74 14.39
N GLU A 102 0.04 -9.07 14.27
CA GLU A 102 -0.14 -9.95 15.42
C GLU A 102 1.16 -10.25 16.20
N SER A 103 2.34 -9.90 15.70
CA SER A 103 3.62 -10.18 16.37
C SER A 103 4.79 -9.35 15.84
N ASP A 104 5.29 -8.44 16.68
CA ASP A 104 6.48 -7.63 16.40
C ASP A 104 7.73 -8.47 16.11
N GLN A 105 7.86 -9.63 16.76
CA GLN A 105 9.01 -10.53 16.55
C GLN A 105 8.96 -11.19 15.17
N ILE A 106 7.78 -11.61 14.71
CA ILE A 106 7.59 -12.13 13.36
C ILE A 106 7.78 -11.01 12.34
N GLU A 107 7.26 -9.81 12.59
CA GLU A 107 7.48 -8.64 11.75
C GLU A 107 8.98 -8.32 11.60
N MET A 108 9.72 -8.30 12.71
CA MET A 108 11.15 -8.06 12.71
C MET A 108 11.91 -9.14 11.93
N PHE A 109 11.54 -10.42 12.09
CA PHE A 109 12.08 -11.49 11.26
C PHE A 109 11.80 -11.27 9.77
N LEU A 110 10.56 -10.89 9.40
CA LEU A 110 10.21 -10.66 8.00
C LEU A 110 11.07 -9.56 7.36
N ARG A 111 11.37 -8.51 8.14
CA ARG A 111 12.26 -7.41 7.73
C ARG A 111 13.75 -7.78 7.75
N GLY A 112 14.14 -8.82 8.49
CA GLY A 112 15.51 -9.31 8.63
C GLY A 112 16.02 -10.12 7.43
N PRO A 113 17.32 -10.43 7.36
CA PRO A 113 17.93 -11.20 6.27
C PRO A 113 17.70 -12.71 6.36
N GLU A 114 17.13 -13.24 7.45
CA GLU A 114 16.96 -14.67 7.67
C GLU A 114 15.84 -15.22 6.78
N ALA A 115 16.05 -16.39 6.17
CA ALA A 115 15.04 -17.00 5.29
C ALA A 115 13.93 -17.73 6.06
N THR A 116 14.20 -18.20 7.28
CA THR A 116 13.28 -19.04 8.06
C THR A 116 13.27 -18.67 9.54
N LEU A 117 12.11 -18.82 10.19
CA LEU A 117 11.91 -18.65 11.63
C LEU A 117 11.05 -19.79 12.19
N ASN A 118 11.41 -20.32 13.34
CA ASN A 118 10.51 -21.14 14.14
C ASN A 118 9.89 -20.27 15.23
N THR A 119 8.57 -20.35 15.42
CA THR A 119 7.86 -19.53 16.41
C THR A 119 8.01 -20.03 17.87
N THR A 120 8.92 -20.97 18.12
CA THR A 120 9.23 -21.46 19.47
C THR A 120 9.68 -20.30 20.36
N GLY A 121 8.99 -20.10 21.49
CA GLY A 121 9.26 -19.00 22.42
C GLY A 121 8.72 -17.63 21.96
N ILE A 122 8.07 -17.56 20.80
CA ILE A 122 7.42 -16.36 20.24
C ILE A 122 5.90 -16.52 20.34
N VAL A 123 5.39 -17.67 19.89
CA VAL A 123 3.98 -18.04 19.97
C VAL A 123 3.86 -19.41 20.62
N SER A 124 3.04 -19.50 21.66
CA SER A 124 2.76 -20.76 22.36
C SER A 124 1.51 -21.41 21.80
N PHE A 125 1.62 -22.68 21.38
CA PHE A 125 0.48 -23.46 20.89
C PHE A 125 0.16 -24.59 21.86
N LYS A 126 -1.13 -24.85 22.06
CA LYS A 126 -1.60 -25.97 22.90
C LYS A 126 -1.25 -27.33 22.28
N ASP A 127 -1.39 -27.43 20.96
CA ASP A 127 -1.12 -28.62 20.17
C ASP A 127 -0.84 -28.25 18.70
N VAL A 128 -0.45 -29.26 17.92
CA VAL A 128 -0.15 -29.11 16.49
C VAL A 128 -1.37 -28.66 15.68
N ARG A 129 -2.60 -28.91 16.15
CA ARG A 129 -3.82 -28.45 15.46
C ARG A 129 -3.95 -26.93 15.61
N ALA A 130 -3.70 -26.39 16.81
CA ALA A 130 -3.67 -24.95 17.04
C ALA A 130 -2.58 -24.26 16.20
N ALA A 131 -1.38 -24.85 16.12
CA ALA A 131 -0.30 -24.37 15.25
C ALA A 131 -0.72 -24.42 13.76
N SER A 132 -1.36 -25.50 13.32
CA SER A 132 -1.86 -25.64 11.95
C SER A 132 -2.96 -24.63 11.63
N SER A 133 -3.87 -24.35 12.57
CA SER A 133 -4.88 -23.30 12.41
C SER A 133 -4.25 -21.91 12.36
N PHE A 134 -3.18 -21.65 13.10
CA PHE A 134 -2.42 -20.41 12.99
C PHE A 134 -1.78 -20.26 11.61
N ALA A 135 -1.08 -21.30 11.13
CA ALA A 135 -0.48 -21.29 9.79
C ALA A 135 -1.52 -21.10 8.69
N ALA A 136 -2.66 -21.81 8.78
CA ALA A 136 -3.77 -21.74 7.82
C ALA A 136 -4.20 -20.29 7.54
N LYS A 137 -4.36 -19.47 8.59
CA LYS A 137 -4.79 -18.06 8.52
C LYS A 137 -3.97 -17.19 7.56
N TYR A 138 -2.77 -17.59 7.17
CA TYR A 138 -1.88 -16.81 6.32
C TYR A 138 -1.56 -17.48 4.98
N ILE A 139 -1.90 -18.78 4.80
CA ILE A 139 -1.54 -19.56 3.60
C ILE A 139 -2.76 -19.88 2.71
N GLY A 140 -3.99 -19.66 3.18
CA GLY A 140 -5.22 -19.87 2.41
C GLY A 140 -5.37 -18.94 1.18
N PHE A 141 -6.19 -19.35 0.21
CA PHE A 141 -6.34 -18.65 -1.09
C PHE A 141 -6.91 -17.23 -0.97
N ILE A 142 -7.88 -17.02 -0.06
CA ILE A 142 -8.41 -15.69 0.33
C ILE A 142 -7.45 -15.00 1.31
N GLU A 143 -6.64 -15.76 2.04
CA GLU A 143 -5.90 -15.33 3.20
C GLU A 143 -4.47 -14.85 2.89
N ARG A 144 -3.98 -15.02 1.65
CA ARG A 144 -2.75 -14.36 1.15
C ARG A 144 -2.84 -12.84 1.20
N GLU A 145 -4.04 -12.26 1.29
CA GLU A 145 -4.24 -10.82 1.53
C GLU A 145 -3.73 -10.35 2.89
N ARG A 146 -3.51 -11.27 3.85
CA ARG A 146 -2.92 -10.95 5.16
C ARG A 146 -1.40 -10.83 5.13
N GLN A 147 -0.76 -11.24 4.03
CA GLN A 147 0.68 -11.06 3.84
C GLN A 147 0.97 -9.64 3.32
N ILE A 148 0.96 -8.67 4.22
CA ILE A 148 1.10 -7.25 3.88
C ILE A 148 2.57 -6.96 3.53
N ASN A 149 2.81 -6.63 2.25
CA ASN A 149 4.14 -6.36 1.69
C ASN A 149 5.19 -7.45 1.99
N ALA A 150 4.75 -8.69 2.13
CA ALA A 150 5.58 -9.83 2.45
C ALA A 150 5.19 -11.03 1.57
N SER A 151 6.06 -12.03 1.49
CA SER A 151 5.61 -13.34 1.07
C SER A 151 6.34 -14.46 1.80
N PHE A 152 5.56 -15.33 2.42
CA PHE A 152 6.08 -16.45 3.20
C PHE A 152 5.08 -17.61 3.19
N ASP A 153 5.59 -18.81 3.42
CA ASP A 153 4.84 -19.99 3.76
C ASP A 153 4.89 -20.22 5.28
N MET A 154 3.88 -20.91 5.79
CA MET A 154 3.81 -21.32 7.18
C MET A 154 3.44 -22.80 7.26
N GLU A 155 4.20 -23.56 8.04
CA GLU A 155 3.97 -24.98 8.26
C GLU A 155 3.99 -25.28 9.76
N ALA A 156 2.97 -25.97 10.26
CA ALA A 156 2.94 -26.45 11.63
C ALA A 156 3.88 -27.66 11.78
N SER A 157 4.52 -27.75 12.93
CA SER A 157 5.45 -28.83 13.26
C SER A 157 5.46 -29.08 14.77
N GLY A 158 6.08 -30.18 15.20
CA GLY A 158 6.12 -30.59 16.60
C GLY A 158 4.88 -31.36 17.05
N SER A 159 4.79 -31.62 18.35
CA SER A 159 3.71 -32.39 18.97
C SER A 159 3.23 -31.71 20.26
N LYS A 160 1.99 -31.93 20.70
CA LYS A 160 1.47 -31.46 22.00
C LYS A 160 1.95 -30.03 22.37
N SER A 161 2.56 -29.86 23.54
CA SER A 161 3.07 -28.58 24.06
C SER A 161 4.30 -28.01 23.35
N ASP A 162 4.96 -28.83 22.53
CA ASP A 162 6.15 -28.54 21.74
C ASP A 162 5.80 -28.19 20.28
N ALA A 163 4.52 -27.98 19.99
CA ALA A 163 4.04 -27.51 18.70
C ALA A 163 4.53 -26.09 18.39
N PHE A 164 4.95 -25.86 17.15
CA PHE A 164 5.39 -24.57 16.64
C PHE A 164 4.99 -24.40 15.17
N VAL A 165 5.18 -23.19 14.65
CA VAL A 165 5.03 -22.89 13.22
C VAL A 165 6.39 -22.48 12.67
N LYS A 166 6.79 -23.13 11.58
CA LYS A 166 7.93 -22.72 10.78
C LYS A 166 7.44 -21.75 9.72
N ILE A 167 8.00 -20.55 9.73
CA ILE A 167 7.75 -19.51 8.73
C ILE A 167 8.93 -19.51 7.77
N THR A 168 8.65 -19.68 6.47
CA THR A 168 9.67 -19.68 5.41
C THR A 168 9.37 -18.58 4.42
N LYS A 169 10.27 -17.62 4.27
CA LYS A 169 10.11 -16.56 3.27
C LYS A 169 10.16 -17.14 1.87
N THR A 170 9.38 -16.56 0.96
CA THR A 170 9.40 -16.92 -0.45
C THR A 170 9.86 -15.74 -1.31
N ARG A 171 10.25 -16.04 -2.55
CA ARG A 171 10.59 -15.03 -3.55
C ARG A 171 9.38 -14.39 -4.22
N VAL A 172 8.16 -14.87 -3.95
CA VAL A 172 6.95 -14.48 -4.69
C VAL A 172 6.68 -12.98 -4.61
N TRP A 173 6.89 -12.36 -3.44
CA TRP A 173 6.75 -10.90 -3.32
C TRP A 173 7.79 -10.19 -4.18
N TYR A 174 9.06 -10.58 -4.12
CA TYR A 174 10.12 -9.97 -4.90
C TYR A 174 9.86 -10.11 -6.41
N ASP A 175 9.53 -11.31 -6.89
CA ASP A 175 9.27 -11.56 -8.31
C ASP A 175 8.08 -10.75 -8.83
N LYS A 176 6.95 -10.77 -8.10
CA LYS A 176 5.78 -9.96 -8.47
C LYS A 176 6.08 -8.46 -8.49
N ASN A 177 6.89 -7.96 -7.55
CA ASN A 177 7.21 -6.55 -7.49
C ASN A 177 8.30 -6.15 -8.49
N GLN A 178 9.21 -7.05 -8.86
CA GLN A 178 10.16 -6.84 -9.96
C GLN A 178 9.45 -6.60 -11.29
N GLU A 179 8.37 -7.34 -11.58
CA GLU A 179 7.54 -7.08 -12.76
C GLU A 179 6.92 -5.67 -12.76
N ASN A 180 6.66 -5.12 -11.56
CA ASN A 180 6.12 -3.77 -11.39
C ASN A 180 7.20 -2.67 -11.41
N LEU A 181 8.49 -2.99 -11.24
CA LEU A 181 9.57 -2.00 -11.22
C LEU A 181 9.57 -1.04 -12.42
N PRO A 182 9.49 -1.50 -13.70
CA PRO A 182 9.42 -0.57 -14.83
C PRO A 182 8.15 0.29 -14.82
N LEU A 183 7.04 -0.23 -14.27
CA LEU A 183 5.78 0.50 -14.14
C LEU A 183 5.87 1.56 -13.04
N PHE A 184 6.47 1.25 -11.90
CA PHE A 184 6.71 2.21 -10.81
C PHE A 184 7.60 3.37 -11.28
N LYS A 185 8.67 3.08 -12.02
CA LYS A 185 9.56 4.10 -12.58
C LYS A 185 8.81 5.04 -13.53
N ARG A 186 8.04 4.47 -14.46
CA ARG A 186 7.21 5.26 -15.39
C ARG A 186 6.17 6.10 -14.65
N GLU A 187 5.43 5.51 -13.70
CA GLU A 187 4.42 6.23 -12.91
C GLU A 187 5.04 7.39 -12.12
N LEU A 188 6.23 7.19 -11.54
CA LEU A 188 6.96 8.23 -10.83
C LEU A 188 7.33 9.39 -11.76
N ASP A 189 7.88 9.10 -12.93
CA ASP A 189 8.24 10.11 -13.93
C ASP A 189 7.00 10.87 -14.41
N ASP A 190 5.93 10.17 -14.75
CA ASP A 190 4.66 10.76 -15.19
C ASP A 190 4.06 11.67 -14.11
N LEU A 191 4.03 11.22 -12.85
CA LEU A 191 3.55 11.99 -11.71
C LEU A 191 4.38 13.25 -11.47
N MET A 192 5.70 13.14 -11.51
CA MET A 192 6.60 14.27 -11.29
C MET A 192 6.44 15.32 -12.40
N ASN A 193 6.42 14.88 -13.67
CA ASN A 193 6.23 15.77 -14.82
C ASN A 193 4.88 16.49 -14.75
N ALA A 194 3.79 15.74 -14.57
CA ALA A 194 2.46 16.33 -14.52
C ALA A 194 2.29 17.31 -13.35
N THR A 195 2.85 16.99 -12.18
CA THR A 195 2.82 17.88 -11.01
C THR A 195 3.53 19.21 -11.32
N VAL A 196 4.71 19.16 -11.94
CA VAL A 196 5.46 20.37 -12.35
C VAL A 196 4.66 21.19 -13.36
N GLU A 197 4.12 20.56 -14.40
CA GLU A 197 3.30 21.23 -15.41
C GLU A 197 2.08 21.93 -14.80
N THR A 198 1.35 21.25 -13.91
CA THR A 198 0.19 21.82 -13.22
C THR A 198 0.59 23.04 -12.37
N PHE A 199 1.69 22.97 -11.62
CA PHE A 199 2.16 24.12 -10.85
C PHE A 199 2.56 25.31 -11.73
N VAL A 200 3.24 25.06 -12.86
CA VAL A 200 3.59 26.11 -13.83
C VAL A 200 2.33 26.79 -14.38
N LYS A 201 1.29 26.03 -14.73
CA LYS A 201 0.00 26.57 -15.21
C LYS A 201 -0.72 27.40 -14.13
N ILE A 202 -0.72 26.94 -12.88
CA ILE A 202 -1.35 27.68 -11.77
C ILE A 202 -0.63 29.01 -11.55
N LEU A 203 0.71 29.02 -11.58
CA LEU A 203 1.50 30.25 -11.43
C LEU A 203 1.25 31.21 -12.59
N SER A 204 1.22 30.73 -13.84
CA SER A 204 1.00 31.57 -15.02
C SER A 204 -0.39 32.23 -15.02
N LYS A 205 -1.45 31.48 -14.64
CA LYS A 205 -2.81 32.03 -14.45
C LYS A 205 -2.83 33.14 -13.39
N ARG A 206 -2.16 32.94 -12.24
CA ARG A 206 -2.10 33.94 -11.16
C ARG A 206 -1.36 35.20 -11.56
N THR A 207 -0.27 35.11 -12.34
CA THR A 207 0.42 36.29 -12.87
C THR A 207 -0.46 37.09 -13.84
N TRP A 208 -1.22 36.41 -14.72
CA TRP A 208 -2.15 37.07 -15.63
C TRP A 208 -3.31 37.75 -14.91
N ALA A 209 -3.85 37.14 -13.86
CA ALA A 209 -4.93 37.73 -13.06
C ALA A 209 -4.49 38.98 -12.25
N ARG A 210 -3.20 39.14 -11.97
CA ARG A 210 -2.63 40.29 -11.26
C ARG A 210 -2.27 41.47 -12.17
N GLN A 211 -2.26 41.27 -13.49
CA GLN A 211 -1.93 42.30 -14.49
C GLN A 211 -3.16 42.97 -15.12
N LYS A 212 -4.37 42.50 -14.79
CA LYS A 212 -5.65 43.14 -15.10
C LYS A 212 -6.16 43.89 -13.87
#